data_AF-A0A061RLB5-F1
#
_entry.id   AF-A0A061RLB5-F1
#
_cell.length_a   1.000
_cell.length_b   1.000
_cell.length_c   1.000
_cell.angle_alpha   90.00
_cell.angle_beta   90.00
_cell.angle_gamma   90.00
#
_symmetry.space_group_name_H-M   'P 1'
#
loop_
_entity.id
_entity.type
_entity.pdbx_description
1 polymer ?
#
loop_
_entity_poly.entity_id
_entity_poly.type
_entity_poly.pdbx_seq_one_letter_code
_entity_poly.pdbx_strand_id
1 'polypeptide(L)'
;MSSVIAKEATLGGEPEPDSQAATDTTSPERRKFVIEDGQFLEVLTASLGLFLRAGSGAVVSGWSPSLERDRGQRDYTLVKFKGTRLDEGSDIYKFRRPLKSLEVYEFEGCPYCKMVREALSILDLDVMVYPCPQGGRRWRQKAAELSCQDTVPVLRDPNTATVLHDSTSIIQHLFQNYGGGEVPLPLRLTPLAVATAGLTQMARFSHGTHARPSAAVPEPLELWGHEGSPFVKLVRERLCELEIPYFYKTCARGSLKRREMVESLGDFQVPYIKDPNTGRGMFESHHIVEYLQRTYGDG
;
A
#
# COMPACT_ATOMS: atom_id res chain seq x y z
N MET A 1 15.99 69.77 32.10
CA MET A 1 16.98 69.14 31.18
C MET A 1 17.44 67.84 31.82
N SER A 2 17.49 66.76 31.03
CA SER A 2 17.97 65.39 31.35
C SER A 2 16.99 64.57 32.22
N SER A 3 16.09 63.73 31.66
CA SER A 3 16.26 62.48 30.88
C SER A 3 17.02 61.39 31.64
N VAL A 4 16.27 60.49 32.29
CA VAL A 4 16.72 59.14 32.66
C VAL A 4 15.63 58.17 32.20
N ILE A 5 15.94 57.43 31.15
CA ILE A 5 15.11 56.36 30.59
C ILE A 5 15.57 55.05 31.22
N ALA A 6 14.66 54.38 31.93
CA ALA A 6 14.80 52.97 32.30
C ALA A 6 14.40 52.10 31.09
N LYS A 7 15.28 51.22 30.65
CA LYS A 7 14.99 50.17 29.66
C LYS A 7 14.56 48.91 30.42
N GLU A 8 13.30 48.53 30.30
CA GLU A 8 12.84 47.18 30.61
C GLU A 8 13.11 46.24 29.42
N ALA A 9 13.62 45.06 29.74
CA ALA A 9 13.91 43.99 28.81
C ALA A 9 12.66 43.13 28.60
N THR A 10 12.17 43.06 27.37
CA THR A 10 11.12 42.11 26.97
C THR A 10 11.78 40.87 26.38
N LEU A 11 11.53 39.72 27.01
CA LEU A 11 11.95 38.40 26.51
C LEU A 11 11.31 38.13 25.14
N GLY A 12 12.14 37.77 24.16
CA GLY A 12 11.69 37.28 22.86
C GLY A 12 11.13 35.87 22.99
N GLY A 13 9.88 35.67 22.56
CA GLY A 13 9.29 34.36 22.35
C GLY A 13 9.87 33.69 21.12
N GLU A 14 10.20 32.39 21.26
CA GLU A 14 10.58 31.52 20.15
C GLU A 14 9.38 31.32 19.19
N PRO A 15 9.59 31.30 17.86
CA PRO A 15 8.52 31.02 16.93
C PRO A 15 8.21 29.51 16.90
N GLU A 16 6.94 29.16 17.13
CA GLU A 16 6.41 27.81 16.94
C GLU A 16 6.60 27.34 15.47
N PRO A 17 6.87 26.04 15.23
CA PRO A 17 6.98 25.52 13.88
C PRO A 17 5.60 25.37 13.24
N ASP A 18 5.39 26.13 12.17
CA ASP A 18 4.20 26.18 11.33
C ASP A 18 3.90 24.81 10.71
N SER A 19 2.95 24.07 11.28
CA SER A 19 2.43 22.84 10.70
C SER A 19 1.40 23.18 9.63
N GLN A 20 1.88 23.51 8.44
CA GLN A 20 1.04 23.61 7.25
C GLN A 20 1.59 22.64 6.20
N ALA A 21 0.97 21.46 6.16
CA ALA A 21 1.02 20.62 4.98
C ALA A 21 0.52 21.47 3.81
N ALA A 22 1.41 21.79 2.88
CA ALA A 22 1.05 22.50 1.66
C ALA A 22 0.02 21.65 0.90
N THR A 23 -1.25 22.03 1.01
CA THR A 23 -2.30 21.54 0.13
C THR A 23 -2.02 22.12 -1.24
N ASP A 24 -1.37 21.33 -2.10
CA ASP A 24 -1.21 21.62 -3.51
C ASP A 24 -2.61 21.81 -4.14
N THR A 25 -2.96 23.06 -4.42
CA THR A 25 -4.25 23.48 -5.00
C THR A 25 -4.43 23.07 -6.47
N THR A 26 -3.54 22.24 -7.01
CA THR A 26 -3.61 21.77 -8.41
C THR A 26 -4.06 20.32 -8.59
N SER A 27 -4.33 19.58 -7.50
CA SER A 27 -4.90 18.24 -7.61
C SER A 27 -6.39 18.30 -7.95
N PRO A 28 -6.85 17.61 -9.01
CA PRO A 28 -8.26 17.59 -9.40
C PRO A 28 -9.15 17.07 -8.28
N GLU A 29 -10.42 17.48 -8.30
CA GLU A 29 -11.42 17.10 -7.29
C GLU A 29 -11.50 15.57 -7.14
N ARG A 30 -11.57 15.10 -5.88
CA ARG A 30 -11.57 13.67 -5.55
C ARG A 30 -12.83 12.99 -6.09
N ARG A 31 -12.67 11.93 -6.87
CA ARG A 31 -13.76 11.24 -7.56
C ARG A 31 -13.71 9.73 -7.27
N LYS A 32 -14.48 9.30 -6.27
CA LYS A 32 -14.52 7.89 -5.86
C LYS A 32 -15.02 6.98 -6.98
N PHE A 33 -14.22 5.96 -7.28
CA PHE A 33 -14.53 4.88 -8.24
C PHE A 33 -14.82 5.35 -9.67
N VAL A 34 -14.42 6.58 -10.02
CA VAL A 34 -14.53 7.05 -11.39
C VAL A 34 -13.44 6.41 -12.23
N ILE A 35 -13.85 5.90 -13.39
CA ILE A 35 -12.95 5.36 -14.40
C ILE A 35 -12.85 6.41 -15.49
N GLU A 36 -11.64 6.87 -15.78
CA GLU A 36 -11.42 7.82 -16.87
C GLU A 36 -11.70 7.17 -18.23
N ASP A 37 -12.08 7.99 -19.20
CA ASP A 37 -12.36 7.52 -20.56
C ASP A 37 -11.13 6.77 -21.13
N GLY A 38 -11.37 5.54 -21.61
CA GLY A 38 -10.32 4.65 -22.11
C GLY A 38 -9.65 3.74 -21.05
N GLN A 39 -9.90 3.93 -19.75
CA GLN A 39 -9.35 3.06 -18.69
C GLN A 39 -10.22 1.86 -18.33
N PHE A 40 -11.42 1.75 -18.88
CA PHE A 40 -12.37 0.68 -18.53
C PHE A 40 -11.76 -0.72 -18.64
N LEU A 41 -11.02 -1.00 -19.72
CA LEU A 41 -10.40 -2.30 -19.93
C LEU A 41 -9.27 -2.57 -18.93
N GLU A 42 -8.50 -1.54 -18.57
CA GLU A 42 -7.43 -1.65 -17.56
C GLU A 42 -8.01 -1.99 -16.19
N VAL A 43 -9.04 -1.26 -15.76
CA VAL A 43 -9.71 -1.51 -14.47
C VAL A 43 -10.42 -2.87 -14.47
N LEU A 44 -11.09 -3.23 -15.57
CA LEU A 44 -11.79 -4.50 -15.72
C LEU A 44 -10.82 -5.68 -15.58
N THR A 45 -9.71 -5.67 -16.34
CA THR A 45 -8.70 -6.74 -16.26
C THR A 45 -7.99 -6.77 -14.91
N ALA A 46 -7.74 -5.61 -14.29
CA ALA A 46 -7.18 -5.53 -12.93
C ALA A 46 -8.15 -6.09 -11.86
N SER A 47 -9.46 -6.01 -12.09
CA SER A 47 -10.48 -6.51 -11.16
C SER A 47 -10.60 -8.04 -11.12
N LEU A 48 -10.11 -8.75 -12.14
CA LEU A 48 -10.20 -10.22 -12.22
C LEU A 48 -9.61 -10.91 -10.99
N GLY A 49 -8.54 -10.34 -10.42
CA GLY A 49 -7.92 -10.89 -9.23
C GLY A 49 -8.84 -10.91 -8.01
N LEU A 50 -9.73 -9.93 -7.88
CA LEU A 50 -10.72 -9.91 -6.80
C LEU A 50 -11.67 -11.09 -6.89
N PHE A 51 -12.12 -11.45 -8.10
CA PHE A 51 -13.08 -12.54 -8.31
C PHE A 51 -12.42 -13.92 -8.31
N LEU A 52 -11.35 -14.08 -9.09
CA LEU A 52 -10.63 -15.36 -9.22
C LEU A 52 -10.00 -15.82 -7.90
N ARG A 53 -9.76 -14.89 -6.97
CA ARG A 53 -9.22 -15.19 -5.65
C ARG A 53 -10.23 -15.00 -4.52
N ALA A 54 -11.52 -14.98 -4.86
CA ALA A 54 -12.63 -14.93 -3.90
C ALA A 54 -12.46 -13.83 -2.83
N GLY A 55 -11.97 -12.65 -3.23
CA GLY A 55 -11.75 -11.52 -2.32
C GLY A 55 -10.50 -11.60 -1.45
N SER A 56 -9.58 -12.55 -1.68
CA SER A 56 -8.32 -12.65 -0.93
C SER A 56 -7.55 -11.32 -0.98
N GLY A 57 -7.16 -10.79 0.18
CA GLY A 57 -6.50 -9.48 0.29
C GLY A 57 -7.42 -8.26 0.14
N ALA A 58 -8.75 -8.43 0.08
CA ALA A 58 -9.72 -7.34 0.13
C ALA A 58 -10.20 -6.99 1.55
N VAL A 59 -10.10 -7.96 2.47
CA VAL A 59 -10.49 -7.84 3.89
C VAL A 59 -9.31 -8.26 4.77
N VAL A 60 -9.24 -7.69 5.97
CA VAL A 60 -8.26 -8.09 6.98
C VAL A 60 -8.71 -9.34 7.74
N SER A 61 -7.80 -9.94 8.51
CA SER A 61 -8.04 -11.10 9.35
C SER A 61 -9.08 -10.80 10.44
N GLY A 62 -10.04 -11.70 10.60
CA GLY A 62 -11.16 -11.56 11.54
C GLY A 62 -12.16 -10.47 11.16
N TRP A 63 -12.22 -10.03 9.90
CA TRP A 63 -13.17 -9.01 9.45
C TRP A 63 -14.61 -9.39 9.84
N SER A 64 -15.24 -8.52 10.62
CA SER A 64 -16.54 -8.75 11.25
C SER A 64 -17.46 -7.54 11.01
N PRO A 65 -18.17 -7.49 9.86
CA PRO A 65 -19.08 -6.40 9.57
C PRO A 65 -20.31 -6.43 10.49
N SER A 66 -20.74 -5.27 10.95
CA SER A 66 -21.99 -5.13 11.72
C SER A 66 -22.77 -3.88 11.29
N LEU A 67 -24.09 -3.91 11.49
CA LEU A 67 -24.95 -2.76 11.20
C LEU A 67 -25.22 -2.01 12.50
N GLU A 68 -24.81 -0.75 12.55
CA GLU A 68 -24.99 0.11 13.73
C GLU A 68 -25.84 1.33 13.38
N ARG A 69 -26.49 1.93 14.38
CA ARG A 69 -27.13 3.25 14.20
C ARG A 69 -26.05 4.30 13.93
N ASP A 70 -26.23 5.09 12.87
CA ASP A 70 -25.36 6.21 12.57
C ASP A 70 -25.60 7.33 13.60
N ARG A 71 -24.58 7.58 14.44
CA ARG A 71 -24.62 8.62 15.48
C ARG A 71 -24.00 9.94 15.00
N GLY A 72 -23.72 10.10 13.71
CA GLY A 72 -23.10 11.31 13.17
C GLY A 72 -21.61 11.46 13.51
N GLN A 73 -20.93 10.37 13.87
CA GLN A 73 -19.49 10.37 14.13
C GLN A 73 -18.71 10.55 12.82
N ARG A 74 -17.60 11.31 12.87
CA ARG A 74 -16.64 11.46 11.75
C ARG A 74 -15.72 10.24 11.65
N ASP A 75 -16.32 9.06 11.53
CA ASP A 75 -15.60 7.80 11.36
C ASP A 75 -15.83 7.24 9.95
N TYR A 76 -14.89 6.44 9.46
CA TYR A 76 -15.00 5.73 8.19
C TYR A 76 -16.23 4.79 8.21
N THR A 77 -17.00 4.81 7.12
CA THR A 77 -17.99 3.76 6.83
C THR A 77 -18.20 3.64 5.34
N LEU A 78 -18.33 2.40 4.86
CA LEU A 78 -18.55 2.13 3.44
C LEU A 78 -19.98 2.46 2.99
N VAL A 79 -20.97 2.16 3.84
CA VAL A 79 -22.39 2.25 3.51
C VAL A 79 -23.14 2.93 4.63
N LYS A 80 -23.86 4.00 4.29
CA LYS A 80 -24.88 4.62 5.14
C LYS A 80 -26.24 4.46 4.47
N PHE A 81 -27.21 3.91 5.18
CA PHE A 81 -28.56 3.75 4.67
C PHE A 81 -29.59 3.91 5.79
N LYS A 82 -30.56 4.82 5.61
CA LYS A 82 -31.69 5.05 6.53
C LYS A 82 -31.30 5.18 8.01
N GLY A 83 -30.24 5.93 8.32
CA GLY A 83 -29.77 6.13 9.70
C GLY A 83 -29.00 4.95 10.30
N THR A 84 -28.67 3.94 9.49
CA THR A 84 -27.78 2.84 9.83
C THR A 84 -26.48 2.97 9.04
N ARG A 85 -25.36 2.63 9.65
CA ARG A 85 -24.04 2.57 9.03
C ARG A 85 -23.46 1.16 9.13
N LEU A 86 -22.63 0.79 8.17
CA LEU A 86 -21.81 -0.41 8.25
C LEU A 86 -20.57 -0.11 9.10
N ASP A 87 -20.45 -0.76 10.26
CA ASP A 87 -19.22 -0.80 11.03
C ASP A 87 -18.40 -2.03 10.62
N GLU A 88 -17.10 -1.84 10.40
CA GLU A 88 -16.20 -2.89 9.92
C GLU A 88 -15.15 -3.19 10.99
N GLY A 89 -15.48 -4.09 11.92
CA GLY A 89 -14.53 -4.61 12.91
C GLY A 89 -13.54 -5.62 12.33
N SER A 90 -12.49 -5.92 13.09
CA SER A 90 -11.51 -6.97 12.76
C SER A 90 -10.76 -7.49 13.99
N ASP A 91 -10.00 -8.57 13.84
CA ASP A 91 -9.15 -9.14 14.88
C ASP A 91 -7.72 -8.60 14.86
N ILE A 92 -7.41 -7.66 13.96
CA ILE A 92 -6.07 -7.12 13.73
C ILE A 92 -5.44 -6.56 15.02
N TYR A 93 -6.21 -5.93 15.90
CA TYR A 93 -5.71 -5.40 17.16
C TYR A 93 -5.17 -6.48 18.13
N LYS A 94 -5.53 -7.76 17.93
CA LYS A 94 -5.06 -8.89 18.74
C LYS A 94 -3.65 -9.36 18.37
N PHE A 95 -3.20 -9.04 17.15
CA PHE A 95 -1.93 -9.55 16.64
C PHE A 95 -0.79 -8.54 16.87
N ARG A 96 0.41 -9.08 17.06
CA ARG A 96 1.64 -8.30 17.19
C ARG A 96 1.87 -7.48 15.92
N ARG A 97 2.31 -6.23 16.10
CA ARG A 97 2.73 -5.35 15.00
C ARG A 97 4.26 -5.30 14.93
N PRO A 98 4.86 -5.30 13.73
CA PRO A 98 6.31 -5.18 13.58
C PRO A 98 6.76 -3.80 14.07
N LEU A 99 7.85 -3.74 14.84
CA LEU A 99 8.45 -2.49 15.32
C LEU A 99 9.36 -1.85 14.27
N LYS A 100 9.97 -2.68 13.43
CA LYS A 100 10.77 -2.30 12.28
C LYS A 100 10.07 -2.78 11.02
N SER A 101 10.05 -1.95 9.97
CA SER A 101 9.41 -2.30 8.70
C SER A 101 9.98 -3.60 8.14
N LEU A 102 9.08 -4.49 7.72
CA LEU A 102 9.46 -5.67 6.94
C LEU A 102 9.90 -5.22 5.55
N GLU A 103 10.88 -5.90 4.96
CA GLU A 103 11.36 -5.61 3.61
C GLU A 103 10.95 -6.73 2.67
N VAL A 104 10.25 -6.39 1.58
CA VAL A 104 9.71 -7.37 0.61
C VAL A 104 10.26 -7.06 -0.76
N TYR A 105 10.95 -8.02 -1.36
CA TYR A 105 11.45 -7.96 -2.73
C TYR A 105 10.55 -8.79 -3.62
N GLU A 106 9.88 -8.16 -4.58
CA GLU A 106 8.76 -8.77 -5.29
C GLU A 106 8.52 -8.10 -6.65
N PHE A 107 7.70 -8.71 -7.52
CA PHE A 107 7.14 -7.98 -8.67
C PHE A 107 5.70 -8.38 -8.94
N GLU A 108 4.97 -7.50 -9.64
CA GLU A 108 3.52 -7.63 -9.81
C GLU A 108 3.13 -8.90 -10.58
N GLY A 109 3.80 -9.17 -11.70
CA GLY A 109 3.54 -10.33 -12.57
C GLY A 109 3.89 -11.72 -12.00
N CYS A 110 4.29 -11.83 -10.73
CA CYS A 110 4.61 -13.12 -10.10
C CYS A 110 3.43 -13.65 -9.25
N PRO A 111 2.93 -14.87 -9.52
CA PRO A 111 1.82 -15.44 -8.74
C PRO A 111 2.19 -15.68 -7.27
N TYR A 112 3.43 -16.04 -6.97
CA TYR A 112 3.91 -16.24 -5.61
C TYR A 112 4.03 -14.92 -4.84
N CYS A 113 4.53 -13.86 -5.50
CA CYS A 113 4.55 -12.51 -4.92
C CYS A 113 3.13 -12.03 -4.62
N LYS A 114 2.18 -12.29 -5.52
CA LYS A 114 0.77 -11.96 -5.31
C LYS A 114 0.23 -12.56 -4.02
N MET A 115 0.52 -13.84 -3.75
CA MET A 115 0.05 -14.50 -2.53
C MET A 115 0.70 -13.90 -1.27
N VAL A 116 1.96 -13.47 -1.34
CA VAL A 116 2.60 -12.70 -0.26
C VAL A 116 1.90 -11.35 -0.06
N ARG A 117 1.60 -10.59 -1.13
CA ARG A 117 0.85 -9.32 -1.05
C ARG A 117 -0.55 -9.48 -0.46
N GLU A 118 -1.22 -10.60 -0.74
CA GLU A 118 -2.49 -10.96 -0.10
C GLU A 118 -2.32 -11.23 1.38
N ALA A 119 -1.29 -11.98 1.79
CA ALA A 119 -0.99 -12.22 3.20
C ALA A 119 -0.75 -10.90 3.95
N LEU A 120 0.05 -10.00 3.37
CA LEU A 120 0.31 -8.67 3.93
C LEU A 120 -0.98 -7.84 4.09
N SER A 121 -1.86 -7.87 3.08
CA SER A 121 -3.15 -7.18 3.13
C SER A 121 -4.11 -7.78 4.15
N ILE A 122 -4.17 -9.12 4.25
CA ILE A 122 -5.00 -9.83 5.24
C ILE A 122 -4.51 -9.54 6.65
N LEU A 123 -3.19 -9.48 6.87
CA LEU A 123 -2.62 -9.22 8.18
C LEU A 123 -2.53 -7.73 8.53
N ASP A 124 -2.92 -6.84 7.61
CA ASP A 124 -2.84 -5.38 7.78
C ASP A 124 -1.42 -4.89 8.13
N LEU A 125 -0.42 -5.46 7.45
CA LEU A 125 0.99 -5.17 7.68
C LEU A 125 1.51 -4.08 6.75
N ASP A 126 2.23 -3.14 7.32
CA ASP A 126 2.94 -2.11 6.57
C ASP A 126 4.37 -2.56 6.30
N VAL A 127 4.82 -2.41 5.05
CA VAL A 127 6.09 -2.98 4.59
C VAL A 127 6.83 -2.02 3.68
N MET A 128 8.16 -2.13 3.64
CA MET A 128 8.98 -1.54 2.59
C MET A 128 9.03 -2.52 1.41
N VAL A 129 8.54 -2.10 0.26
CA VAL A 129 8.56 -2.88 -0.98
C VAL A 129 9.71 -2.43 -1.87
N TYR A 130 10.48 -3.40 -2.35
CA TYR A 130 11.55 -3.22 -3.33
C TYR A 130 11.19 -3.97 -4.62
N PRO A 131 10.77 -3.26 -5.68
CA PRO A 131 10.32 -3.94 -6.89
C PRO A 131 11.45 -4.59 -7.69
N CYS A 132 11.22 -5.82 -8.14
CA CYS A 132 12.17 -6.69 -8.82
C CYS A 132 11.62 -7.19 -10.18
N PRO A 133 11.13 -6.33 -11.08
CA PRO A 133 10.59 -6.74 -12.38
C PRO A 133 11.66 -7.41 -13.26
N GLN A 134 11.23 -8.16 -14.28
CA GLN A 134 12.10 -8.81 -15.27
C GLN A 134 13.00 -7.79 -15.98
N GLY A 135 14.30 -8.07 -16.03
CA GLY A 135 15.31 -7.14 -16.54
C GLY A 135 15.68 -5.99 -15.59
N GLY A 136 15.05 -5.91 -14.41
CA GLY A 136 15.37 -4.91 -13.39
C GLY A 136 16.76 -5.11 -12.80
N ARG A 137 17.44 -4.00 -12.49
CA ARG A 137 18.84 -4.01 -12.04
C ARG A 137 19.05 -3.40 -10.65
N ARG A 138 18.06 -2.69 -10.10
CA ARG A 138 18.25 -1.95 -8.84
C ARG A 138 18.16 -2.85 -7.62
N TRP A 139 17.12 -3.68 -7.56
CA TRP A 139 16.77 -4.41 -6.33
C TRP A 139 16.97 -5.92 -6.41
N ARG A 140 17.04 -6.47 -7.63
CA ARG A 140 17.21 -7.92 -7.85
C ARG A 140 18.53 -8.45 -7.31
N GLN A 141 19.64 -7.73 -7.58
CA GLN A 141 20.95 -8.13 -7.07
C GLN A 141 20.95 -8.17 -5.55
N LYS A 142 20.44 -7.12 -4.90
CA LYS A 142 20.29 -7.07 -3.44
C LYS A 142 19.41 -8.21 -2.90
N ALA A 143 18.30 -8.52 -3.58
CA ALA A 143 17.44 -9.64 -3.19
C ALA A 143 18.20 -10.98 -3.24
N ALA A 144 18.99 -11.21 -4.30
CA ALA A 144 19.78 -12.43 -4.47
C ALA A 144 20.93 -12.54 -3.47
N GLU A 145 21.61 -11.42 -3.16
CA GLU A 145 22.65 -11.36 -2.13
C GLU A 145 22.10 -11.66 -0.73
N LEU A 146 20.87 -11.22 -0.43
CA LEU A 146 20.21 -11.46 0.86
C LEU A 146 19.72 -12.90 1.01
N SER A 147 19.16 -13.48 -0.06
CA SER A 147 18.52 -14.81 -0.03
C SER A 147 19.44 -15.96 -0.44
N CYS A 148 20.57 -15.66 -1.06
CA CYS A 148 21.39 -16.61 -1.83
C CYS A 148 20.60 -17.31 -2.96
N GLN A 149 19.59 -16.65 -3.52
CA GLN A 149 18.69 -17.18 -4.55
C GLN A 149 18.33 -16.12 -5.59
N ASP A 150 18.30 -16.49 -6.87
CA ASP A 150 17.96 -15.56 -7.97
C ASP A 150 16.44 -15.41 -8.20
N THR A 151 15.63 -15.79 -7.23
CA THR A 151 14.16 -15.80 -7.34
C THR A 151 13.50 -14.92 -6.29
N VAL A 152 12.29 -14.46 -6.60
CA VAL A 152 11.43 -13.69 -5.70
C VAL A 152 10.08 -14.41 -5.55
N PRO A 153 9.33 -14.21 -4.45
CA PRO A 153 9.51 -13.19 -3.40
C PRO A 153 10.64 -13.47 -2.42
N VAL A 154 11.27 -12.40 -1.90
CA VAL A 154 12.16 -12.47 -0.72
C VAL A 154 11.59 -11.56 0.38
N LEU A 155 11.53 -12.06 1.61
CA LEU A 155 11.18 -11.30 2.80
C LEU A 155 12.41 -11.20 3.71
N ARG A 156 12.75 -9.98 4.14
CA ARG A 156 13.64 -9.76 5.27
C ARG A 156 12.85 -9.18 6.44
N ASP A 157 12.85 -9.89 7.56
CA ASP A 157 12.20 -9.48 8.79
C ASP A 157 13.25 -9.10 9.85
N PRO A 158 13.50 -7.80 10.07
CA PRO A 158 14.45 -7.34 11.08
C PRO A 158 13.95 -7.50 12.52
N ASN A 159 12.68 -7.84 12.75
CA ASN A 159 12.10 -8.05 14.09
C ASN A 159 12.40 -9.46 14.61
N THR A 160 12.60 -10.42 13.70
CA THR A 160 12.96 -11.82 13.99
C THR A 160 14.35 -12.19 13.50
N ALA A 161 15.06 -11.26 12.85
CA ALA A 161 16.37 -11.48 12.22
C ALA A 161 16.36 -12.62 11.17
N THR A 162 15.26 -12.74 10.41
CA THR A 162 15.10 -13.79 9.39
C THR A 162 15.12 -13.22 7.98
N VAL A 163 15.63 -14.01 7.03
CA VAL A 163 15.50 -13.78 5.58
C VAL A 163 14.94 -15.06 4.96
N LEU A 164 13.85 -14.93 4.20
CA LEU A 164 13.09 -16.02 3.61
C LEU A 164 12.90 -15.77 2.11
N HIS A 165 12.97 -16.80 1.28
CA HIS A 165 12.93 -16.69 -0.18
C HIS A 165 11.87 -17.58 -0.85
N ASP A 166 11.22 -18.45 -0.08
CA ASP A 166 10.12 -19.27 -0.56
C ASP A 166 8.80 -18.69 -0.06
N SER A 167 7.83 -18.52 -0.98
CA SER A 167 6.54 -17.92 -0.63
C SER A 167 5.78 -18.69 0.46
N THR A 168 5.98 -20.01 0.60
CA THR A 168 5.36 -20.82 1.66
C THR A 168 5.85 -20.41 3.03
N SER A 169 7.17 -20.41 3.25
CA SER A 169 7.75 -20.03 4.54
C SER A 169 7.54 -18.56 4.81
N ILE A 170 7.56 -17.69 3.80
CA ILE A 170 7.20 -16.27 3.97
C ILE A 170 5.79 -16.15 4.52
N ILE A 171 4.79 -16.74 3.87
CA ILE A 171 3.38 -16.65 4.31
C ILE A 171 3.23 -17.27 5.71
N GLN A 172 3.83 -18.45 5.94
CA GLN A 172 3.79 -19.11 7.23
C GLN A 172 4.41 -18.26 8.34
N HIS A 173 5.58 -17.66 8.09
CA HIS A 173 6.27 -16.75 9.01
C HIS A 173 5.40 -15.53 9.36
N LEU A 174 4.76 -14.93 8.36
CA LEU A 174 3.88 -13.77 8.56
C LEU A 174 2.69 -14.13 9.46
N PHE A 175 2.01 -15.25 9.22
CA PHE A 175 0.88 -15.68 10.04
C PHE A 175 1.30 -16.13 11.44
N GLN A 176 2.48 -16.74 11.59
CA GLN A 176 3.00 -17.16 12.90
C GLN A 176 3.41 -15.99 13.79
N ASN A 177 4.06 -14.96 13.22
CA ASN A 177 4.61 -13.86 14.01
C ASN A 177 3.66 -12.67 14.14
N TYR A 178 2.77 -12.47 13.16
CA TYR A 178 1.91 -11.28 13.05
C TYR A 178 0.44 -11.60 12.78
N GLY A 179 0.04 -12.87 12.89
CA GLY A 179 -1.34 -13.33 12.74
C GLY A 179 -1.74 -14.33 13.82
N GLY A 180 -2.81 -15.07 13.57
CA GLY A 180 -3.31 -16.12 14.48
C GLY A 180 -2.61 -17.47 14.33
N GLY A 181 -1.48 -17.55 13.63
CA GLY A 181 -0.75 -18.79 13.35
C GLY A 181 -1.29 -19.64 12.20
N GLU A 182 -2.59 -19.50 11.87
CA GLU A 182 -3.21 -20.27 10.78
C GLU A 182 -3.18 -19.54 9.44
N VAL A 183 -2.70 -20.21 8.39
CA VAL A 183 -2.73 -19.69 7.02
C VAL A 183 -4.11 -19.95 6.38
N PRO A 184 -4.82 -18.91 5.89
CA PRO A 184 -6.10 -19.05 5.21
C PRO A 184 -6.01 -19.92 3.96
N LEU A 185 -7.10 -20.64 3.64
CA LEU A 185 -7.15 -21.56 2.49
C LEU A 185 -6.68 -20.95 1.16
N PRO A 186 -7.07 -19.70 0.78
CA PRO A 186 -6.60 -19.09 -0.47
C PRO A 186 -5.07 -18.90 -0.54
N LEU A 187 -4.39 -18.89 0.60
CA LEU A 187 -2.95 -18.65 0.73
C LEU A 187 -2.13 -19.92 0.98
N ARG A 188 -2.77 -21.06 1.24
CA ARG A 188 -2.09 -22.35 1.23
C ARG A 188 -1.73 -22.64 -0.22
N LEU A 189 -0.44 -22.66 -0.55
CA LEU A 189 0.17 -22.79 -1.89
C LEU A 189 -0.12 -24.13 -2.58
N THR A 190 -1.39 -24.51 -2.62
CA THR A 190 -1.93 -25.64 -3.38
C THR A 190 -1.88 -25.31 -4.87
N PRO A 191 -1.83 -26.34 -5.76
CA PRO A 191 -1.83 -26.11 -7.20
C PRO A 191 -2.98 -25.22 -7.69
N LEU A 192 -4.17 -25.36 -7.10
CA LEU A 192 -5.32 -24.51 -7.43
C LEU A 192 -5.10 -23.05 -7.02
N ALA A 193 -4.56 -22.80 -5.82
CA ALA A 193 -4.28 -21.45 -5.35
C ALA A 193 -3.20 -20.76 -6.21
N VAL A 194 -2.16 -21.49 -6.62
CA VAL A 194 -1.13 -20.97 -7.53
C VAL A 194 -1.72 -20.73 -8.92
N ALA A 195 -2.55 -21.64 -9.44
CA ALA A 195 -3.18 -21.51 -10.74
C ALA A 195 -4.11 -20.28 -10.80
N THR A 196 -4.96 -20.07 -9.80
CA THR A 196 -5.84 -18.88 -9.77
C THR A 196 -5.02 -17.60 -9.66
N ALA A 197 -3.94 -17.56 -8.86
CA ALA A 197 -3.01 -16.43 -8.84
C ALA A 197 -2.36 -16.18 -10.20
N GLY A 198 -1.91 -17.23 -10.90
CA GLY A 198 -1.34 -17.14 -12.24
C GLY A 198 -2.31 -16.55 -13.26
N LEU A 199 -3.56 -17.03 -13.27
CA LEU A 199 -4.61 -16.52 -14.16
C LEU A 199 -4.87 -15.02 -13.97
N THR A 200 -4.77 -14.51 -12.73
CA THR A 200 -4.89 -13.06 -12.49
C THR A 200 -3.80 -12.24 -13.21
N GLN A 201 -2.59 -12.79 -13.32
CA GLN A 201 -1.46 -12.10 -13.94
C GLN A 201 -1.47 -12.25 -15.46
N MET A 202 -2.00 -13.35 -16.00
CA MET A 202 -2.07 -13.56 -17.45
C MET A 202 -2.87 -12.46 -18.17
N ALA A 203 -3.98 -12.00 -17.59
CA ALA A 203 -4.78 -10.92 -18.15
C ALA A 203 -4.05 -9.57 -18.22
N ARG A 204 -2.91 -9.45 -17.52
CA ARG A 204 -2.10 -8.24 -17.40
C ARG A 204 -0.62 -8.54 -17.60
N PHE A 205 -0.29 -9.56 -18.40
CA PHE A 205 1.06 -10.13 -18.51
C PHE A 205 2.15 -9.10 -18.88
N SER A 206 1.81 -8.05 -19.61
CA SER A 206 2.73 -6.95 -19.95
C SER A 206 2.95 -5.93 -18.83
N HIS A 207 2.05 -5.84 -17.85
CA HIS A 207 2.03 -4.78 -16.84
C HIS A 207 2.70 -5.24 -15.55
N GLY A 208 3.61 -4.43 -15.02
CA GLY A 208 4.32 -4.76 -13.78
C GLY A 208 5.25 -5.97 -13.88
N THR A 209 5.55 -6.42 -15.11
CA THR A 209 6.38 -7.62 -15.35
C THR A 209 7.81 -7.26 -15.72
N HIS A 210 8.03 -6.24 -16.56
CA HIS A 210 9.36 -5.87 -17.06
C HIS A 210 9.78 -4.49 -16.58
N ALA A 211 11.07 -4.33 -16.32
CA ALA A 211 11.65 -3.05 -15.97
C ALA A 211 11.55 -2.08 -17.16
N ARG A 212 11.27 -0.83 -16.85
CA ARG A 212 11.31 0.29 -17.78
C ARG A 212 12.43 1.25 -17.38
N PRO A 213 13.10 1.87 -18.36
CA PRO A 213 14.00 2.98 -18.12
C PRO A 213 13.36 4.03 -17.20
N SER A 214 14.11 4.42 -16.17
CA SER A 214 13.65 5.35 -15.15
C SER A 214 14.85 5.89 -14.36
N ALA A 215 14.62 7.03 -13.70
CA ALA A 215 15.53 7.59 -12.71
C ALA A 215 15.40 6.86 -11.35
N ALA A 216 16.51 6.74 -10.63
CA ALA A 216 16.48 6.27 -9.24
C ALA A 216 15.91 7.37 -8.34
N VAL A 217 15.13 6.97 -7.32
CA VAL A 217 14.57 7.91 -6.35
C VAL A 217 15.47 7.99 -5.11
N PRO A 218 15.72 9.21 -4.55
CA PRO A 218 16.45 9.37 -3.30
C PRO A 218 15.76 8.73 -2.10
N GLU A 219 14.44 8.93 -1.98
CA GLU A 219 13.64 8.42 -0.88
C GLU A 219 12.46 7.57 -1.40
N PRO A 220 12.10 6.46 -0.70
CA PRO A 220 10.94 5.67 -1.06
C PRO A 220 9.64 6.48 -1.00
N LEU A 221 8.74 6.23 -1.95
CA LEU A 221 7.39 6.80 -1.92
C LEU A 221 6.55 6.10 -0.84
N GLU A 222 5.42 6.66 -0.45
CA GLU A 222 4.42 6.00 0.38
C GLU A 222 3.16 5.71 -0.46
N LEU A 223 2.65 4.48 -0.41
CA LEU A 223 1.42 4.06 -1.07
C LEU A 223 0.42 3.53 -0.04
N TRP A 224 -0.77 4.09 -0.01
CA TRP A 224 -1.93 3.55 0.71
C TRP A 224 -2.79 2.72 -0.23
N GLY A 225 -3.10 1.49 0.15
CA GLY A 225 -3.92 0.62 -0.67
C GLY A 225 -4.08 -0.78 -0.12
N HIS A 226 -4.65 -1.69 -0.91
CA HIS A 226 -4.67 -3.11 -0.57
C HIS A 226 -4.66 -3.96 -1.83
N GLU A 227 -4.29 -5.23 -1.71
CA GLU A 227 -4.12 -6.14 -2.84
C GLU A 227 -5.41 -6.32 -3.65
N GLY A 228 -6.56 -6.38 -2.97
CA GLY A 228 -7.87 -6.55 -3.62
C GLY A 228 -8.40 -5.36 -4.43
N SER A 229 -7.72 -4.20 -4.46
CA SER A 229 -8.18 -3.03 -5.23
C SER A 229 -7.59 -3.00 -6.65
N PRO A 230 -8.42 -2.97 -7.72
CA PRO A 230 -7.92 -2.88 -9.09
C PRO A 230 -7.17 -1.57 -9.34
N PHE A 231 -7.62 -0.46 -8.75
CA PHE A 231 -6.97 0.85 -8.89
C PHE A 231 -5.59 0.88 -8.25
N VAL A 232 -5.42 0.23 -7.09
CA VAL A 232 -4.10 0.12 -6.43
C VAL A 232 -3.18 -0.78 -7.26
N LYS A 233 -3.71 -1.84 -7.89
CA LYS A 233 -2.92 -2.71 -8.79
C LYS A 233 -2.30 -1.92 -9.94
N LEU A 234 -3.04 -1.00 -10.58
CA LEU A 234 -2.50 -0.14 -11.64
C LEU A 234 -1.29 0.69 -11.16
N VAL A 235 -1.37 1.24 -9.95
CA VAL A 235 -0.29 2.03 -9.36
C VAL A 235 0.91 1.15 -9.02
N ARG A 236 0.70 -0.03 -8.41
CA ARG A 236 1.79 -0.96 -8.09
C ARG A 236 2.49 -1.48 -9.35
N GLU A 237 1.74 -1.72 -10.43
CA GLU A 237 2.33 -2.10 -11.71
C GLU A 237 3.30 -1.04 -12.22
N ARG A 238 2.92 0.25 -12.16
CA ARG A 238 3.81 1.34 -12.56
C ARG A 238 5.00 1.52 -11.63
N LEU A 239 4.80 1.48 -10.31
CA LEU A 239 5.90 1.50 -9.33
C LEU A 239 6.88 0.35 -9.58
N CYS A 240 6.34 -0.82 -9.92
CA CYS A 240 7.12 -2.01 -10.22
C CYS A 240 7.93 -1.87 -11.50
N GLU A 241 7.31 -1.43 -12.60
CA GLU A 241 7.98 -1.18 -13.88
C GLU A 241 9.13 -0.18 -13.75
N LEU A 242 8.94 0.89 -12.97
CA LEU A 242 9.93 1.95 -12.77
C LEU A 242 10.95 1.64 -11.66
N GLU A 243 10.92 0.43 -11.08
CA GLU A 243 11.79 0.01 -9.97
C GLU A 243 11.83 1.03 -8.80
N ILE A 244 10.69 1.67 -8.51
CA ILE A 244 10.56 2.67 -7.44
C ILE A 244 10.23 1.96 -6.13
N PRO A 245 11.11 2.00 -5.11
CA PRO A 245 10.79 1.47 -3.79
C PRO A 245 9.69 2.30 -3.11
N TYR A 246 8.85 1.64 -2.32
CA TYR A 246 7.80 2.34 -1.59
C TYR A 246 7.44 1.69 -0.26
N PHE A 247 7.09 2.52 0.71
CA PHE A 247 6.43 2.09 1.93
C PHE A 247 4.94 1.84 1.64
N TYR A 248 4.51 0.60 1.76
CA TYR A 248 3.14 0.19 1.48
C TYR A 248 2.34 0.10 2.77
N LYS A 249 1.37 1.01 2.92
CA LYS A 249 0.39 1.02 4.01
C LYS A 249 -0.84 0.26 3.56
N THR A 250 -0.98 -0.97 4.05
CA THR A 250 -2.09 -1.83 3.65
C THR A 250 -3.36 -1.43 4.39
N CYS A 251 -4.46 -1.12 3.70
CA CYS A 251 -5.70 -0.70 4.35
C CYS A 251 -6.91 -1.43 3.74
N ALA A 252 -6.87 -2.76 3.80
CA ALA A 252 -7.99 -3.61 3.42
C ALA A 252 -9.22 -3.34 4.31
N ARG A 253 -10.38 -3.88 3.95
CA ARG A 253 -11.62 -3.68 4.73
C ARG A 253 -11.46 -4.25 6.15
N GLY A 254 -11.88 -3.49 7.15
CA GLY A 254 -11.67 -3.78 8.58
C GLY A 254 -10.33 -3.30 9.15
N SER A 255 -9.47 -2.68 8.33
CA SER A 255 -8.22 -2.05 8.80
C SER A 255 -8.52 -0.80 9.63
N LEU A 256 -7.79 -0.63 10.74
CA LEU A 256 -7.86 0.57 11.58
C LEU A 256 -7.32 1.81 10.85
N LYS A 257 -6.39 1.60 9.91
CA LYS A 257 -5.75 2.66 9.13
C LYS A 257 -6.72 3.39 8.18
N ARG A 258 -7.90 2.82 7.92
CA ARG A 258 -8.97 3.55 7.21
C ARG A 258 -9.47 4.76 7.99
N ARG A 259 -9.52 4.65 9.32
CA ARG A 259 -9.89 5.77 10.21
C ARG A 259 -8.79 6.83 10.21
N GLU A 260 -7.54 6.41 10.34
CA GLU A 260 -6.37 7.30 10.26
C GLU A 260 -6.36 8.11 8.95
N MET A 261 -6.73 7.48 7.83
CA MET A 261 -6.85 8.15 6.54
C MET A 261 -8.01 9.17 6.51
N VAL A 262 -9.17 8.84 7.09
CA VAL A 262 -10.28 9.81 7.22
C VAL A 262 -9.89 10.98 8.11
N GLU A 263 -9.21 10.73 9.22
CA GLU A 263 -8.77 11.76 10.15
C GLU A 263 -7.73 12.71 9.51
N SER A 264 -6.76 12.14 8.78
CA SER A 264 -5.66 12.91 8.18
C SER A 264 -5.99 13.53 6.83
N LEU A 265 -6.77 12.84 5.99
CA LEU A 265 -7.06 13.27 4.61
C LEU A 265 -8.53 13.67 4.42
N GLY A 266 -9.39 13.52 5.43
CA GLY A 266 -10.80 13.93 5.42
C GLY A 266 -11.77 12.88 4.86
N ASP A 267 -11.29 11.89 4.12
CA ASP A 267 -12.09 10.81 3.56
C ASP A 267 -11.20 9.59 3.25
N PHE A 268 -11.80 8.40 3.21
CA PHE A 268 -11.11 7.19 2.79
C PHE A 268 -11.24 7.02 1.28
N GLN A 269 -10.09 6.98 0.60
CA GLN A 269 -9.99 6.63 -0.81
C GLN A 269 -8.61 6.02 -1.09
N VAL A 270 -8.58 4.97 -1.90
CA VAL A 270 -7.35 4.33 -2.36
C VAL A 270 -7.39 4.08 -3.87
N PRO A 271 -6.23 4.12 -4.56
CA PRO A 271 -4.90 4.43 -4.04
C PRO A 271 -4.72 5.89 -3.65
N TYR A 272 -3.81 6.13 -2.70
CA TYR A 272 -3.23 7.43 -2.41
C TYR A 272 -1.72 7.28 -2.34
N ILE A 273 -0.98 8.19 -2.95
CA ILE A 273 0.48 8.25 -2.81
C ILE A 273 0.90 9.50 -2.07
N LYS A 274 2.03 9.41 -1.37
CA LYS A 274 2.81 10.55 -0.90
C LYS A 274 4.24 10.39 -1.39
N ASP A 275 4.74 11.43 -2.03
CA ASP A 275 6.07 11.47 -2.60
C ASP A 275 6.95 12.47 -1.83
N PRO A 276 7.87 11.99 -0.99
CA PRO A 276 8.75 12.87 -0.22
C PRO A 276 9.72 13.65 -1.11
N ASN A 277 10.06 13.13 -2.30
CA ASN A 277 11.05 13.75 -3.18
C ASN A 277 10.51 15.01 -3.86
N THR A 278 9.19 15.14 -4.00
CA THR A 278 8.53 16.30 -4.62
C THR A 278 7.57 17.04 -3.67
N GLY A 279 7.32 16.48 -2.48
CA GLY A 279 6.35 17.00 -1.51
C GLY A 279 4.88 16.76 -1.90
N ARG A 280 4.60 16.02 -2.98
CA ARG A 280 3.24 15.82 -3.49
C ARG A 280 2.52 14.67 -2.81
N GLY A 281 1.21 14.82 -2.59
CA GLY A 281 0.32 13.73 -2.25
C GLY A 281 -0.93 13.79 -3.12
N MET A 282 -1.38 12.65 -3.66
CA MET A 282 -2.50 12.63 -4.61
C MET A 282 -3.27 11.32 -4.59
N PHE A 283 -4.55 11.43 -4.97
CA PHE A 283 -5.48 10.33 -5.22
C PHE A 283 -5.58 10.05 -6.73
N GLU A 284 -6.52 9.18 -7.10
CA GLU A 284 -6.83 8.77 -8.47
C GLU A 284 -5.72 7.98 -9.16
N SER A 285 -5.94 6.68 -9.33
CA SER A 285 -4.94 5.78 -9.92
C SER A 285 -4.42 6.24 -11.28
N HIS A 286 -5.27 6.86 -12.11
CA HIS A 286 -4.87 7.42 -13.40
C HIS A 286 -3.81 8.51 -13.25
N HIS A 287 -4.12 9.55 -12.47
CA HIS A 287 -3.20 10.67 -12.24
C HIS A 287 -1.92 10.22 -11.55
N ILE A 288 -2.02 9.25 -10.64
CA ILE A 288 -0.85 8.66 -9.99
C ILE A 288 0.06 7.98 -11.02
N VAL A 289 -0.49 7.13 -11.89
CA VAL A 289 0.30 6.43 -12.92
C VAL A 289 0.93 7.43 -13.90
N GLU A 290 0.18 8.44 -14.34
CA GLU A 290 0.69 9.51 -15.21
C GLU A 290 1.81 10.30 -14.52
N TYR A 291 1.59 10.68 -13.26
CA TYR A 291 2.57 11.38 -12.43
C TYR A 291 3.87 10.58 -12.29
N LEU A 292 3.78 9.29 -11.95
CA LEU A 292 4.96 8.42 -11.80
C LEU A 292 5.75 8.32 -13.10
N GLN A 293 5.06 8.16 -14.24
CA GLN A 293 5.71 8.14 -15.54
C GLN A 293 6.42 9.45 -15.84
N ARG A 294 5.71 10.57 -15.74
CA ARG A 294 6.24 11.89 -16.09
C ARG A 294 7.40 12.31 -15.20
N THR A 295 7.37 11.91 -13.93
CA THR A 295 8.34 12.36 -12.93
C THR A 295 9.58 11.46 -12.90
N TYR A 296 9.42 10.15 -13.10
CA TYR A 296 10.48 9.17 -12.88
C TYR A 296 10.77 8.26 -14.07
N GLY A 297 9.86 8.14 -15.03
CA GLY A 297 10.10 7.34 -16.24
C GLY A 297 10.96 8.10 -17.24
N ASP A 298 11.81 7.36 -17.97
CA ASP A 298 12.51 7.91 -19.12
C ASP A 298 11.62 7.68 -20.36
N GLY A 299 10.96 8.74 -20.84
CA GLY A 299 10.07 8.69 -22.02
C GLY A 299 8.59 8.84 -21.66
#